data_AF-G0RYE7-F1
#
_entry.id   AF-G0RYE7-F1
#
_cell.length_a   1.000
_cell.length_b   1.000
_cell.length_c   1.000
_cell.angle_alpha   90.00
_cell.angle_beta   90.00
_cell.angle_gamma   90.00
#
_symmetry.space_group_name_H-M   'P 1'
#
loop_
_entity.id
_entity.type
_entity.pdbx_description
1 polymer ?
#
loop_
_entity_poly.entity_id
_entity_poly.type
_entity_poly.pdbx_seq_one_letter_code
_entity_poly.pdbx_strand_id
1 'polypeptide(L)'
;MISPTLKGMLRGPFAEAQSGRCHFPEFSAPIIEKVAEYLHYYHQNKDKENVPDLDIPVELCLVVVQAADYFGLVSKALNAP
;
A
#
# COMPACT_ATOMS: atom_id res chain seq x y z
N MET A 1 6.10 8.88 2.88
CA MET A 1 5.25 7.68 2.97
C MET A 1 4.05 7.92 2.09
N ILE A 2 3.80 7.04 1.13
CA ILE A 2 2.79 7.24 0.07
C ILE A 2 1.38 6.85 0.49
N SER A 3 1.24 5.84 1.34
CA SER A 3 -0.07 5.43 1.88
C SER A 3 -0.55 6.46 2.90
N PRO A 4 -1.66 7.17 2.65
CA PRO A 4 -2.26 8.08 3.62
C PRO A 4 -2.78 7.31 4.85
N THR A 5 -3.31 6.11 4.65
CA THR A 5 -3.82 5.24 5.71
C THR A 5 -2.71 4.87 6.69
N LEU A 6 -1.58 4.34 6.21
CA LEU A 6 -0.43 4.01 7.07
C LEU A 6 0.16 5.25 7.72
N LYS A 7 0.21 6.38 7.00
CA LYS A 7 0.68 7.66 7.57
C LYS A 7 -0.23 8.10 8.72
N GLY A 8 -1.54 7.94 8.59
CA GLY A 8 -2.52 8.27 9.62
C GLY A 8 -2.39 7.38 10.85
N MET A 9 -2.23 6.07 10.67
CA MET A 9 -2.07 5.11 11.77
C MET A 9 -0.76 5.36 12.54
N LEU A 10 0.36 5.54 11.82
CA LEU A 10 1.70 5.63 12.44
C LEU A 10 2.09 7.02 12.93
N ARG A 11 1.39 8.07 12.49
CA ARG A 11 1.69 9.47 12.90
C ARG A 11 0.50 10.19 13.54
N GLY A 12 -0.65 9.54 13.62
CA GLY A 12 -1.85 10.05 14.26
C GLY A 12 -1.87 9.79 15.77
N PRO A 13 -3.00 10.08 16.43
CA PRO A 13 -3.18 9.88 17.87
C PRO A 13 -3.48 8.42 18.27
N PHE A 14 -3.18 7.44 17.41
CA PHE A 14 -3.55 6.04 17.61
C PHE A 14 -2.44 5.23 18.32
N ALA A 15 -2.80 4.05 18.85
CA ALA A 15 -1.86 3.17 19.55
C ALA A 15 -0.73 2.67 18.62
N GLU A 16 -1.00 2.58 17.32
CA GLU A 16 -0.06 2.23 16.27
C GLU A 16 1.08 3.23 16.16
N ALA A 17 0.83 4.52 16.43
CA ALA A 17 1.88 5.55 16.45
C ALA A 17 2.85 5.37 17.62
N GLN A 18 2.37 4.86 18.76
CA GLN A 18 3.21 4.60 19.94
C GLN A 18 3.99 3.28 19.80
N SER A 19 3.33 2.24 19.30
CA SER A 19 3.92 0.90 19.15
C SER A 19 4.76 0.73 17.89
N GLY A 20 4.57 1.61 16.89
CA GLY A 20 5.19 1.49 15.57
C GLY A 20 4.71 0.28 14.77
N ARG A 21 3.58 -0.33 15.15
CA ARG A 21 3.04 -1.55 14.52
C ARG A 21 1.58 -1.35 14.14
N CYS A 22 1.25 -1.69 12.90
CA CYS A 22 -0.14 -1.76 12.44
C CYS A 22 -0.55 -3.24 12.29
N HIS A 23 -1.78 -3.57 12.68
CA HIS A 23 -2.34 -4.91 12.54
C HIS A 23 -3.55 -4.88 11.61
N PHE A 24 -3.59 -5.80 10.65
CA PHE A 24 -4.63 -5.86 9.62
C PHE A 24 -5.24 -7.27 9.57
N PRO A 25 -6.25 -7.58 10.41
CA PRO A 25 -6.85 -8.90 10.46
C PRO A 25 -7.64 -9.28 9.20
N GLU A 26 -8.08 -8.27 8.43
CA GLU A 26 -8.87 -8.43 7.20
C GLU A 26 -8.03 -8.89 5.99
N PHE A 27 -6.70 -8.78 6.08
CA PHE A 27 -5.79 -9.16 4.98
C PHE A 27 -4.92 -10.35 5.37
N SER A 28 -4.80 -11.31 4.47
CA SER A 28 -3.86 -12.41 4.63
C SER A 28 -2.41 -11.96 4.42
N ALA A 29 -1.46 -12.70 4.97
CA ALA A 29 -0.03 -12.39 4.88
C ALA A 29 0.46 -12.15 3.44
N PRO A 30 0.10 -12.97 2.43
CA PRO A 30 0.55 -12.73 1.05
C PRO A 30 0.11 -11.38 0.45
N ILE A 31 -1.05 -10.87 0.86
CA ILE A 31 -1.56 -9.57 0.41
C ILE A 31 -0.73 -8.45 1.03
N ILE A 32 -0.48 -8.53 2.34
CA ILE A 32 0.32 -7.53 3.05
C ILE A 32 1.77 -7.54 2.54
N GLU A 33 2.33 -8.71 2.23
CA GLU A 33 3.64 -8.84 1.60
C GLU A 33 3.69 -8.10 0.25
N LYS A 34 2.69 -8.30 -0.61
CA LYS A 34 2.62 -7.60 -1.91
C LYS A 34 2.43 -6.09 -1.77
N VAL A 35 1.65 -5.63 -0.80
CA VAL A 35 1.53 -4.20 -0.49
C VAL A 35 2.87 -3.63 -0.01
N ALA A 36 3.56 -4.33 0.89
CA ALA A 36 4.87 -3.90 1.37
C ALA A 36 5.92 -3.86 0.25
N GLU A 37 5.91 -4.85 -0.63
CA GLU A 37 6.73 -4.89 -1.84
C GLU A 37 6.45 -3.69 -2.74
N TYR A 38 5.18 -3.35 -2.98
CA TYR A 38 4.81 -2.17 -3.76
C TYR A 38 5.31 -0.86 -3.12
N LEU A 39 5.17 -0.69 -1.80
CA LEU A 39 5.67 0.49 -1.09
C LEU A 39 7.18 0.66 -1.27
N HIS A 40 7.93 -0.45 -1.25
CA HIS A 40 9.36 -0.46 -1.46
C HIS A 40 9.73 -0.17 -2.93
N TYR A 41 9.07 -0.86 -3.86
CA TYR A 41 9.18 -0.67 -5.31
C TYR A 41 8.96 0.79 -5.69
N TYR A 42 7.88 1.41 -5.20
CA TYR A 42 7.61 2.83 -5.46
C TYR A 42 8.76 3.72 -5.00
N HIS A 43 9.26 3.51 -3.78
CA HIS A 43 10.34 4.36 -3.25
C HIS A 43 11.63 4.23 -4.05
N GLN A 44 11.95 3.03 -4.52
CA GLN A 44 13.14 2.79 -5.34
C GLN A 44 13.04 3.36 -6.76
N ASN A 45 11.82 3.52 -7.28
CA ASN A 45 11.60 3.73 -8.70
C ASN A 45 10.85 5.03 -9.05
N LYS A 46 10.38 5.80 -8.06
CA LYS A 46 9.61 7.04 -8.25
C LYS A 46 10.26 8.10 -9.15
N ASP A 47 11.59 8.10 -9.27
CA ASP A 47 12.35 9.07 -10.07
C ASP A 47 13.08 8.40 -11.25
N LYS A 48 12.73 7.15 -11.59
CA LYS A 48 13.37 6.35 -12.64
C LYS A 48 12.44 6.16 -13.83
N GLU A 49 13.05 6.04 -15.00
CA GLU A 49 12.39 5.64 -16.25
C GLU A 49 12.68 4.17 -16.56
N ASN A 50 11.85 3.54 -17.40
CA ASN A 50 11.99 2.13 -17.80
C ASN A 50 12.00 1.16 -16.59
N VAL A 51 11.14 1.43 -15.61
CA VAL A 51 11.02 0.61 -14.42
C VAL A 51 10.32 -0.71 -14.78
N PRO A 52 10.86 -1.87 -14.40
CA PRO A 52 10.22 -3.16 -14.65
C PRO A 52 8.92 -3.29 -13.85
N ASP A 53 7.91 -3.94 -14.43
CA ASP A 53 6.64 -4.16 -13.77
C ASP A 53 6.77 -5.01 -12.50
N LEU A 54 5.90 -4.72 -11.52
CA LEU A 54 5.80 -5.52 -10.30
C LEU A 54 5.03 -6.81 -10.62
N ASP A 55 5.66 -7.95 -10.38
CA ASP A 55 5.03 -9.26 -10.60
C ASP A 55 4.01 -9.57 -9.51
N ILE A 56 2.73 -9.64 -9.90
CA ILE A 56 1.61 -9.97 -9.02
C ILE A 56 0.93 -11.22 -9.59
N PRO A 57 0.89 -12.33 -8.82
CA PRO A 57 0.14 -13.51 -9.21
C PRO A 57 -1.31 -13.17 -9.52
N VAL A 58 -1.86 -13.75 -10.59
CA VAL A 58 -3.21 -13.45 -11.08
C VAL A 58 -4.28 -13.71 -10.02
N GLU A 59 -4.04 -14.70 -9.15
CA GLU A 59 -4.91 -15.08 -8.04
C GLU A 59 -5.01 -13.98 -6.95
N LEU A 60 -4.00 -13.10 -6.88
CA LEU A 60 -3.93 -12.03 -5.89
C LEU A 60 -4.38 -10.67 -6.44
N CYS A 61 -4.43 -10.48 -7.75
CA CYS A 61 -4.69 -9.18 -8.39
C CYS A 61 -5.90 -8.45 -7.83
N LEU A 62 -7.07 -9.09 -7.77
CA LEU A 62 -8.31 -8.44 -7.31
C LEU A 62 -8.22 -8.00 -5.84
N VAL A 63 -7.63 -8.84 -5.00
CA VAL A 63 -7.54 -8.57 -3.56
C VAL A 63 -6.46 -7.52 -3.27
N VAL A 64 -5.36 -7.52 -4.02
CA VAL A 64 -4.33 -6.49 -3.94
C VAL A 64 -4.88 -5.14 -4.38
N VAL A 65 -5.75 -5.08 -5.40
CA VAL A 65 -6.44 -3.83 -5.78
C VAL A 65 -7.32 -3.31 -4.65
N GLN A 66 -8.11 -4.18 -4.01
CA GLN A 66 -8.92 -3.81 -2.85
C GLN A 66 -8.04 -3.32 -1.68
N ALA A 67 -6.92 -3.99 -1.40
CA ALA A 67 -5.97 -3.56 -0.39
C ALA A 67 -5.34 -2.21 -0.75
N ALA A 68 -4.98 -2.00 -2.02
CA ALA A 68 -4.42 -0.74 -2.51
C ALA A 68 -5.41 0.42 -2.31
N ASP A 69 -6.70 0.20 -2.54
CA ASP A 69 -7.74 1.20 -2.25
C ASP A 69 -7.81 1.49 -0.74
N TYR A 70 -7.87 0.45 0.11
CA TYR A 70 -7.84 0.60 1.57
C TYR A 70 -6.62 1.40 2.08
N PHE A 71 -5.45 1.15 1.51
CA PHE A 71 -4.22 1.86 1.85
C PHE A 71 -4.09 3.24 1.18
N GLY A 72 -5.06 3.65 0.38
CA GLY A 72 -5.07 4.92 -0.35
C GLY A 72 -3.93 5.03 -1.37
N LEU A 73 -3.55 3.91 -1.98
CA LEU A 73 -2.49 3.79 -2.99
C LEU A 73 -3.04 3.92 -4.42
N VAL A 74 -4.35 3.67 -4.61
CA VAL A 74 -5.02 3.94 -5.88
C VAL A 74 -5.20 5.46 -6.02
N SER A 75 -4.70 6.01 -7.12
CA SER A 75 -4.84 7.43 -7.42
C SER A 75 -6.32 7.81 -7.50
N LYS A 76 -6.76 8.81 -6.72
CA LYS A 76 -8.07 9.45 -6.86
C LYS A 76 -8.21 10.29 -8.15
N ALA A 77 -7.32 10.13 -9.13
CA ALA A 77 -7.44 10.77 -10.44
C ALA A 77 -8.70 10.36 -11.23
N LEU A 78 -9.45 9.34 -10.78
CA LEU A 78 -10.76 8.97 -11.32
C LEU A 78 -11.94 9.79 -10.74
N ASN A 79 -11.69 10.71 -9.79
CA ASN A 79 -12.72 11.55 -9.16
C ASN A 79 -12.38 13.05 -9.18
N ALA A 80 -11.70 13.54 -10.22
CA ALA A 80 -11.78 14.95 -10.57
C ALA A 80 -13.05 15.16 -11.42
N PRO A 81 -13.93 16.13 -11.10
CA PRO A 81 -15.09 16.44 -11.94
C PRO A 81 -14.68 16.91 -13.33
#